data_AF-B8GHK3-F1
#
_entry.id   AF-B8GHK3-F1
#
_cell.length_a   1.000
_cell.length_b   1.000
_cell.length_c   1.000
_cell.angle_alpha   90.00
_cell.angle_beta   90.00
_cell.angle_gamma   90.00
#
_symmetry.space_group_name_H-M   'P 1'
#
loop_
_entity.id
_entity.type
_entity.pdbx_description
1 polymer ?
#
loop_
_entity_poly.entity_id
_entity_poly.type
_entity_poly.pdbx_seq_one_letter_code
_entity_poly.pdbx_strand_id
1 'polypeptide(L)'
;MKSQSEQKESQSKWSAADLCLPIYLDQLIVFDMLAVLERIVKLMELAKVFQNPSTTQAVPKRGKISNNQHPSIANPQEEMYQQLRNFHEQMTKSDSIEVKGKSVISPEISVVISMNRNSFVKNESEFIGNIFTIFGKVANVITSNENGSINLLSRTPLAGFNNSEIQKMFNRFDEAKEKGIDLPEVITEVEGPALQIIPIAAFL
;
A
#
# COMPACT_ATOMS: atom_id res chain seq x y z
N MET A 1 47.72 -41.46 -15.63
CA MET A 1 46.32 -41.82 -15.89
C MET A 1 45.56 -41.71 -14.56
N LYS A 2 44.96 -40.55 -14.28
CA LYS A 2 44.02 -40.37 -13.16
C LYS A 2 42.62 -40.67 -13.70
N SER A 3 41.88 -41.52 -12.98
CA SER A 3 40.63 -42.10 -13.44
C SER A 3 39.56 -41.00 -13.60
N GLN A 4 38.80 -41.08 -14.70
CA GLN A 4 37.71 -40.16 -15.04
C GLN A 4 36.44 -40.34 -14.17
N SER A 5 36.56 -40.89 -12.96
CA SER A 5 35.40 -41.25 -12.13
C SER A 5 35.05 -40.24 -11.02
N GLU A 6 35.84 -39.17 -10.83
CA GLU A 6 35.61 -38.17 -9.76
C GLU A 6 34.97 -36.85 -10.23
N GLN A 7 34.44 -36.77 -11.45
CA GLN A 7 33.87 -35.52 -12.01
C GLN A 7 32.38 -35.55 -12.34
N LYS A 8 31.60 -36.49 -11.80
CA LYS A 8 30.14 -36.47 -11.93
C LYS A 8 29.46 -36.42 -10.56
N GLU A 9 28.44 -35.58 -10.50
CA GLU A 9 27.45 -35.42 -9.42
C GLU A 9 27.81 -34.52 -8.23
N SER A 10 27.70 -33.21 -8.47
CA SER A 10 26.85 -32.36 -7.63
C SER A 10 26.19 -31.28 -8.48
N GLN A 11 25.44 -31.72 -9.50
CA GLN A 11 24.40 -30.87 -10.07
C GLN A 11 23.11 -31.19 -9.30
N SER A 12 22.80 -30.34 -8.32
CA SER A 12 21.50 -30.36 -7.64
C SER A 12 20.41 -30.21 -8.71
N LYS A 13 19.68 -31.30 -8.96
CA LYS A 13 18.56 -31.31 -9.88
C LYS A 13 17.35 -30.71 -9.15
N TRP A 14 17.20 -29.40 -9.26
CA TRP A 14 16.02 -28.68 -8.77
C TRP A 14 14.76 -29.33 -9.36
N SER A 15 13.84 -29.74 -8.50
CA SER A 15 12.52 -30.20 -8.88
C SER A 15 11.59 -28.99 -9.06
N ALA A 16 10.45 -29.18 -9.73
CA ALA A 16 9.44 -28.13 -9.87
C ALA A 16 8.88 -27.68 -8.49
N ALA A 17 8.90 -28.56 -7.49
CA ALA A 17 8.49 -28.24 -6.13
C ALA A 17 9.46 -27.25 -5.45
N ASP A 18 10.75 -27.26 -5.83
CA ASP A 18 11.76 -26.35 -5.29
C ASP A 18 11.65 -24.92 -5.86
N LEU A 19 10.82 -24.73 -6.90
CA LEU A 19 10.56 -23.44 -7.54
C LEU A 19 9.26 -22.78 -7.06
N CYS A 20 8.49 -23.47 -6.22
CA CYS A 20 7.18 -23.04 -5.76
C CYS A 20 7.19 -22.78 -4.26
N LEU A 21 6.73 -21.61 -3.82
CA LEU A 21 6.66 -21.27 -2.40
C LEU A 21 5.20 -21.22 -1.92
N PRO A 22 4.76 -22.14 -1.05
CA PRO A 22 3.47 -22.02 -0.40
C PRO A 22 3.51 -20.88 0.63
N ILE A 23 2.58 -19.94 0.50
CA ILE A 23 2.50 -18.70 1.28
C ILE A 23 1.09 -18.54 1.80
N TYR A 24 0.97 -18.25 3.09
CA TYR A 24 -0.26 -17.76 3.69
C TYR A 24 -0.30 -16.23 3.58
N LEU A 25 -1.34 -15.67 2.95
CA LEU A 25 -1.49 -14.22 2.80
C LEU A 25 -2.33 -13.65 3.94
N ASP A 26 -1.73 -12.71 4.66
CA ASP A 26 -2.25 -12.20 5.93
C ASP A 26 -2.88 -10.81 5.76
N GLN A 27 -2.16 -9.87 5.13
CA GLN A 27 -2.57 -8.47 5.09
C GLN A 27 -2.23 -7.75 3.78
N LEU A 28 -3.12 -6.83 3.38
CA LEU A 28 -2.97 -5.92 2.24
C LEU A 28 -2.47 -4.53 2.67
N ILE A 29 -1.17 -4.33 2.63
CA ILE A 29 -0.59 -3.20 3.34
C ILE A 29 -0.81 -1.86 2.62
N VAL A 30 -0.58 -1.81 1.30
CA VAL A 30 -0.77 -0.57 0.52
C VAL A 30 -2.26 -0.23 0.36
N PHE A 31 -3.14 -1.23 0.30
CA PHE A 31 -4.58 -1.02 0.16
C PHE A 31 -5.21 -0.49 1.44
N ASP A 32 -4.78 -0.99 2.60
CA ASP A 32 -5.22 -0.48 3.90
C ASP A 32 -4.96 1.03 4.05
N MET A 33 -3.79 1.49 3.63
CA MET A 33 -3.46 2.92 3.61
C MET A 33 -4.32 3.72 2.63
N LEU A 34 -4.60 3.19 1.43
CA LEU A 34 -5.51 3.84 0.47
C LEU A 34 -6.92 3.98 1.06
N ALA A 35 -7.41 2.94 1.73
CA ALA A 35 -8.72 2.96 2.38
C ALA A 35 -8.78 4.03 3.50
N VAL A 36 -7.69 4.21 4.26
CA VAL A 36 -7.58 5.30 5.24
C VAL A 36 -7.69 6.67 4.58
N LEU A 37 -6.91 6.91 3.53
CA LEU A 37 -6.95 8.19 2.82
C LEU A 37 -8.34 8.47 2.24
N GLU A 38 -9.00 7.46 1.66
CA GLU A 38 -10.36 7.59 1.14
C GLU A 38 -11.37 7.97 2.23
N ARG A 39 -11.26 7.37 3.43
CA ARG A 39 -12.12 7.69 4.58
C ARG A 39 -11.93 9.14 5.04
N ILE A 40 -10.69 9.62 5.14
CA ILE A 40 -10.39 11.00 5.54
C ILE A 40 -10.96 11.99 4.52
N VAL A 41 -10.74 11.70 3.24
CA VAL A 41 -11.23 12.51 2.12
C VAL A 41 -12.76 12.63 2.14
N LYS A 42 -13.48 11.52 2.38
CA LYS A 42 -14.95 11.52 2.54
C LYS A 42 -15.42 12.30 3.77
N LEU A 43 -14.71 12.18 4.90
CA LEU A 43 -15.05 12.93 6.12
C LEU A 43 -14.94 14.44 5.89
N MET A 44 -13.92 14.89 5.16
CA MET A 44 -13.77 16.31 4.81
C MET A 44 -14.86 16.80 3.85
N GLU A 45 -15.34 15.98 2.92
CA GLU A 45 -16.54 16.30 2.11
C GLU A 45 -17.76 16.54 2.98
N LEU A 46 -18.02 15.64 3.93
CA LEU A 46 -19.15 15.78 4.84
C LEU A 46 -19.01 17.06 5.67
N ALA A 47 -17.82 17.35 6.20
CA ALA A 47 -17.57 18.57 6.95
C ALA A 47 -17.88 19.85 6.15
N LYS A 48 -17.56 19.88 4.84
CA LYS A 48 -17.92 21.00 3.95
C LYS A 48 -19.42 21.20 3.79
N VAL A 49 -20.19 20.12 3.77
CA VAL A 49 -21.66 20.19 3.70
C VAL A 49 -22.22 20.83 4.98
N PHE A 50 -21.68 20.49 6.15
CA PHE A 50 -22.14 21.06 7.43
C PHE A 50 -21.64 22.49 7.69
N GLN A 51 -20.49 22.89 7.16
CA GLN A 51 -19.96 24.25 7.27
C GLN A 51 -20.63 25.24 6.32
N ASN A 52 -21.30 24.76 5.28
CA ASN A 52 -22.17 25.55 4.42
C ASN A 52 -23.64 25.25 4.74
N PRO A 53 -24.21 25.73 5.87
CA PRO A 53 -25.66 25.80 5.99
C PRO A 53 -26.11 26.78 4.91
N SER A 54 -26.64 26.25 3.81
CA SER A 54 -27.23 27.08 2.78
C SER A 54 -28.36 27.86 3.44
N THR A 55 -28.14 29.16 3.59
CA THR A 55 -29.14 30.15 3.98
C THR A 55 -30.41 29.89 3.19
N THR A 56 -31.47 29.50 3.89
CA THR A 56 -32.82 29.47 3.35
C THR A 56 -33.18 30.86 2.83
N GLN A 57 -33.18 30.95 1.50
CA GLN A 57 -33.96 31.82 0.61
C GLN A 57 -34.43 33.16 1.19
N ALA A 58 -33.78 34.25 0.77
CA ALA A 58 -34.37 35.59 0.72
C ALA A 58 -34.40 36.10 -0.74
N VAL A 59 -35.62 36.43 -1.17
CA VAL A 59 -36.11 37.08 -2.41
C VAL A 59 -35.10 37.96 -3.18
N PRO A 60 -35.07 37.93 -4.54
CA PRO A 60 -34.09 38.69 -5.30
C PRO A 60 -34.43 40.19 -5.33
N LYS A 61 -33.50 41.05 -4.90
CA LYS A 61 -33.50 42.47 -5.26
C LYS A 61 -32.38 42.76 -6.25
N ARG A 62 -32.83 43.16 -7.44
CA ARG A 62 -32.09 43.66 -8.60
C ARG A 62 -31.24 44.88 -8.23
N GLY A 63 -29.93 44.85 -8.49
CA GLY A 63 -29.10 46.05 -8.37
C GLY A 63 -27.59 45.88 -8.60
N LYS A 64 -27.14 46.28 -9.79
CA LYS A 64 -25.81 46.77 -10.21
C LYS A 64 -24.57 45.86 -10.14
N ILE A 65 -24.00 45.70 -11.34
CA ILE A 65 -22.69 45.18 -11.69
C ILE A 65 -21.59 46.04 -11.04
N SER A 66 -20.66 45.40 -10.34
CA SER A 66 -19.32 45.91 -10.06
C SER A 66 -18.33 44.77 -10.27
N ASN A 67 -17.58 44.85 -11.37
CA ASN A 67 -16.43 43.97 -11.63
C ASN A 67 -15.27 44.44 -10.76
N ASN A 68 -15.07 43.80 -9.62
CA ASN A 68 -13.78 43.69 -8.98
C ASN A 68 -13.54 42.21 -8.71
N GLN A 69 -12.92 41.53 -9.67
CA GLN A 69 -12.32 40.21 -9.46
C GLN A 69 -11.07 40.43 -8.60
N HIS A 70 -11.27 40.54 -7.29
CA HIS A 70 -10.23 40.20 -6.34
C HIS A 70 -10.01 38.69 -6.47
N PRO A 71 -8.76 38.20 -6.56
CA PRO A 71 -8.50 36.77 -6.45
C PRO A 71 -9.10 36.33 -5.11
N SER A 72 -10.03 35.38 -5.14
CA SER A 72 -10.52 34.74 -3.93
C SER A 72 -9.30 34.31 -3.14
N ILE A 73 -9.08 34.89 -1.96
CA ILE A 73 -8.13 34.35 -0.99
C ILE A 73 -8.62 32.92 -0.80
N ALA A 74 -7.90 31.95 -1.36
CA ALA A 74 -8.27 30.55 -1.24
C ALA A 74 -8.45 30.28 0.26
N ASN A 75 -9.63 29.82 0.66
CA ASN A 75 -9.83 29.44 2.05
C ASN A 75 -8.76 28.37 2.34
N PRO A 76 -7.87 28.55 3.33
CA PRO A 76 -6.81 27.57 3.62
C PRO A 76 -7.33 26.14 3.80
N GLN A 77 -8.59 25.98 4.22
CA GLN A 77 -9.28 24.70 4.38
C GLN A 77 -9.65 24.06 3.02
N GLU A 78 -10.03 24.88 2.04
CA GLU A 78 -10.33 24.45 0.68
C GLU A 78 -9.06 24.03 -0.06
N GLU A 79 -7.97 24.79 0.11
CA GLU A 79 -6.67 24.45 -0.46
C GLU A 79 -6.13 23.12 0.10
N MET A 80 -6.16 22.95 1.42
CA MET A 80 -5.80 21.69 2.08
C MET A 80 -6.63 20.51 1.60
N TYR A 81 -7.94 20.71 1.39
CA TYR A 81 -8.81 19.67 0.84
C TYR A 81 -8.43 19.28 -0.58
N GLN A 82 -8.16 20.25 -1.46
CA GLN A 82 -7.76 19.97 -2.85
C GLN A 82 -6.39 19.28 -2.90
N GLN A 83 -5.47 19.66 -2.02
CA GLN A 83 -4.18 18.98 -1.89
C GLN A 83 -4.37 17.52 -1.45
N LEU A 84 -5.22 17.25 -0.46
CA LEU A 84 -5.51 15.88 -0.02
C LEU A 84 -6.22 15.05 -1.10
N ARG A 85 -7.16 15.66 -1.83
CA ARG A 85 -7.82 15.04 -3.00
C ARG A 85 -6.82 14.62 -4.06
N ASN A 86 -5.96 15.55 -4.48
CA ASN A 86 -4.94 15.30 -5.50
C ASN A 86 -3.93 14.24 -5.03
N PHE A 87 -3.60 14.25 -3.74
CA PHE A 87 -2.75 13.23 -3.15
C PHE A 87 -3.42 11.84 -3.17
N HIS A 88 -4.66 11.73 -2.72
CA HIS A 88 -5.45 10.51 -2.80
C HIS A 88 -5.57 10.00 -4.25
N GLU A 89 -5.88 10.87 -5.21
CA GLU A 89 -5.95 10.50 -6.62
C GLU A 89 -4.61 9.95 -7.14
N GLN A 90 -3.49 10.57 -6.79
CA GLN A 90 -2.17 10.04 -7.16
C GLN A 90 -1.91 8.68 -6.54
N MET A 91 -2.26 8.49 -5.27
CA MET A 91 -2.12 7.22 -4.57
C MET A 91 -2.99 6.12 -5.21
N THR A 92 -4.21 6.45 -5.65
CA THR A 92 -5.08 5.48 -6.34
C THR A 92 -4.58 5.08 -7.74
N LYS A 93 -3.75 5.92 -8.38
CA LYS A 93 -3.10 5.61 -9.66
C LYS A 93 -1.86 4.71 -9.50
N SER A 94 -1.46 4.36 -8.27
CA SER A 94 -0.42 3.36 -8.08
C SER A 94 -0.91 2.02 -8.64
N ASP A 95 -0.22 1.56 -9.68
CA ASP A 95 -0.51 0.29 -10.32
C ASP A 95 0.04 -0.90 -9.54
N SER A 96 0.78 -0.69 -8.46
CA SER A 96 1.39 -1.76 -7.66
C SER A 96 0.79 -1.85 -6.27
N ILE A 97 0.63 -3.07 -5.78
CA ILE A 97 0.28 -3.40 -4.41
C ILE A 97 1.34 -4.33 -3.83
N GLU A 98 1.66 -4.13 -2.56
CA GLU A 98 2.48 -5.03 -1.76
C GLU A 98 1.57 -5.78 -0.78
N VAL A 99 1.62 -7.11 -0.85
CA VAL A 99 0.84 -8.01 0.02
C VAL A 99 1.81 -8.75 0.93
N LYS A 100 1.56 -8.72 2.24
CA LYS A 100 2.37 -9.44 3.22
C LYS A 100 1.74 -10.79 3.53
N GLY A 101 2.61 -11.79 3.60
CA GLY A 101 2.28 -13.14 4.01
C GLY A 101 3.43 -13.79 4.77
N LYS A 102 3.28 -15.07 5.03
CA LYS A 102 4.28 -15.92 5.68
C LYS A 102 4.49 -17.18 4.85
N SER A 103 5.73 -17.65 4.77
CA SER A 103 6.00 -18.97 4.19
C SER A 103 5.32 -20.05 5.04
N VAL A 104 4.67 -21.01 4.40
CA VAL A 104 4.04 -22.15 5.09
C VAL A 104 5.10 -23.13 5.57
N ILE A 105 6.19 -23.29 4.83
CA ILE A 105 7.28 -24.23 5.14
C ILE A 105 8.21 -23.64 6.21
N SER A 106 8.35 -22.31 6.25
CA SER A 106 9.22 -21.57 7.16
C SER A 106 8.49 -20.32 7.70
N PRO A 107 7.58 -20.47 8.67
CA PRO A 107 6.73 -19.38 9.17
C PRO A 107 7.46 -18.17 9.75
N GLU A 108 8.74 -18.32 10.10
CA GLU A 108 9.64 -17.25 10.51
C GLU A 108 10.04 -16.31 9.37
N ILE A 109 9.92 -16.77 8.11
CA ILE A 109 10.23 -15.97 6.93
C ILE A 109 8.97 -15.21 6.48
N SER A 110 9.05 -13.89 6.57
CA SER A 110 8.02 -13.02 6.00
C SER A 110 8.13 -13.03 4.47
N VAL A 111 7.00 -13.05 3.77
CA VAL A 111 6.98 -12.97 2.32
C VAL A 111 6.18 -11.75 1.89
N VAL A 112 6.75 -10.95 1.00
CA VAL A 112 6.12 -9.78 0.39
C VAL A 112 5.88 -10.08 -1.08
N ILE A 113 4.64 -10.03 -1.52
CA ILE A 113 4.26 -10.23 -2.92
C ILE A 113 3.96 -8.88 -3.55
N SER A 114 4.74 -8.53 -4.57
CA SER A 114 4.58 -7.29 -5.34
C SER A 114 3.84 -7.57 -6.63
N MET A 115 2.61 -7.10 -6.77
CA MET A 115 1.78 -7.35 -7.95
C MET A 115 1.07 -6.10 -8.46
N ASN A 116 0.45 -6.19 -9.64
CA ASN A 116 -0.35 -5.10 -10.16
C ASN A 116 -1.72 -5.03 -9.45
N ARG A 117 -2.14 -3.82 -9.07
CA ARG A 117 -3.41 -3.57 -8.36
C ARG A 117 -4.63 -4.04 -9.15
N ASN A 118 -4.67 -3.82 -10.46
CA ASN A 118 -5.81 -4.23 -11.30
C ASN A 118 -5.92 -5.75 -11.43
N SER A 119 -4.80 -6.47 -11.40
CA SER A 119 -4.80 -7.94 -11.34
C SER A 119 -5.31 -8.44 -9.98
N PHE A 120 -5.02 -7.71 -8.91
CA PHE A 120 -5.45 -8.05 -7.56
C PHE A 120 -6.94 -7.79 -7.29
N VAL A 121 -7.44 -6.59 -7.59
CA VAL A 121 -8.84 -6.17 -7.31
C VAL A 121 -9.86 -7.13 -7.92
N LYS A 122 -9.56 -7.75 -9.07
CA LYS A 122 -10.46 -8.72 -9.69
C LYS A 122 -10.69 -9.97 -8.83
N ASN A 123 -9.74 -10.32 -7.97
CA ASN A 123 -9.67 -11.59 -7.26
C ASN A 123 -9.40 -11.40 -5.75
N GLU A 124 -9.63 -10.21 -5.19
CA GLU A 124 -9.25 -9.84 -3.80
C GLU A 124 -9.77 -10.83 -2.75
N SER A 125 -11.03 -11.27 -2.87
CA SER A 125 -11.66 -12.21 -1.95
C SER A 125 -11.03 -13.60 -1.95
N GLU A 126 -10.30 -13.95 -3.02
CA GLU A 126 -9.60 -15.22 -3.12
C GLU A 126 -8.24 -15.14 -2.41
N PHE A 127 -7.61 -13.96 -2.35
CA PHE A 127 -6.24 -13.83 -1.89
C PHE A 127 -6.06 -13.84 -0.37
N ILE A 128 -6.86 -13.07 0.38
CA ILE A 128 -6.62 -12.88 1.82
C ILE A 128 -7.21 -14.03 2.65
N GLY A 129 -6.43 -14.52 3.62
CA GLY A 129 -6.84 -15.61 4.51
C GLY A 129 -6.68 -17.01 3.91
N ASN A 130 -6.14 -17.11 2.69
CA ASN A 130 -5.92 -18.37 1.99
C ASN A 130 -4.42 -18.67 1.83
N ILE A 131 -4.11 -19.96 1.62
CA ILE A 131 -2.77 -20.43 1.28
C ILE A 131 -2.67 -20.52 -0.24
N PHE A 132 -1.61 -19.94 -0.79
CA PHE A 132 -1.29 -20.00 -2.21
C PHE A 132 0.08 -20.60 -2.44
N THR A 133 0.18 -21.42 -3.48
CA THR A 133 1.48 -21.76 -4.07
C THR A 133 1.85 -20.67 -5.08
N ILE A 134 2.93 -19.95 -4.80
CA ILE A 134 3.41 -18.88 -5.67
C ILE A 134 4.62 -19.36 -6.46
N PHE A 135 4.56 -19.14 -7.77
CA PHE A 135 5.70 -19.24 -8.69
C PHE A 135 6.05 -17.85 -9.19
N GLY A 136 7.29 -17.40 -9.00
CA GLY A 136 7.66 -16.02 -9.32
C GLY A 136 9.15 -15.73 -9.25
N LYS A 137 9.49 -14.50 -9.62
CA LYS A 137 10.86 -13.98 -9.52
C LYS A 137 11.10 -13.48 -8.10
N VAL A 138 12.17 -13.95 -7.46
CA VAL A 138 12.68 -13.33 -6.22
C VAL A 138 13.30 -11.97 -6.57
N ALA A 139 12.70 -10.91 -6.05
CA ALA A 139 13.12 -9.53 -6.28
C ALA A 139 14.07 -9.02 -5.19
N ASN A 140 13.90 -9.50 -3.96
CA ASN A 140 14.73 -9.13 -2.82
C ASN A 140 14.79 -10.28 -1.80
N VAL A 141 15.90 -10.41 -1.09
CA VAL A 141 16.11 -11.37 -0.01
C VAL A 141 16.79 -10.64 1.13
N ILE A 142 16.17 -10.65 2.30
CA ILE A 142 16.78 -10.19 3.55
C ILE A 142 17.00 -11.42 4.42
N THR A 143 18.26 -11.71 4.73
CA THR A 143 18.61 -12.86 5.57
C THR A 143 18.59 -12.51 7.05
N SER A 144 18.54 -13.51 7.94
CA SER A 144 18.52 -13.30 9.39
C SER A 144 19.76 -12.61 9.96
N ASN A 145 20.86 -12.58 9.19
CA ASN A 145 22.14 -11.98 9.61
C ASN A 145 22.29 -10.55 9.11
N GLU A 146 21.36 -10.06 8.29
CA GLU A 146 21.36 -8.72 7.74
C GLU A 146 20.40 -7.84 8.54
N ASN A 147 20.87 -6.65 8.94
CA ASN A 147 19.98 -5.63 9.46
C ASN A 147 19.37 -4.88 8.28
N GLY A 148 18.20 -5.32 7.83
CA GLY A 148 17.53 -4.78 6.66
C GLY A 148 16.03 -5.07 6.64
N SER A 149 15.31 -4.30 5.84
CA SER A 149 13.87 -4.39 5.69
C SER A 149 13.46 -4.25 4.22
N ILE A 150 12.27 -4.74 3.89
CA ILE A 150 11.61 -4.49 2.60
C ILE A 150 10.70 -3.28 2.77
N ASN A 151 11.00 -2.17 2.07
CA ASN A 151 10.16 -0.99 2.05
C ASN A 151 8.93 -1.19 1.13
N LEU A 152 7.76 -1.23 1.74
CA LEU A 152 6.47 -1.49 1.08
C LEU A 152 5.91 -0.28 0.33
N LEU A 153 6.46 0.91 0.57
CA LEU A 153 6.05 2.15 -0.07
C LEU A 153 6.86 2.44 -1.35
N SER A 154 7.94 1.68 -1.59
CA SER A 154 8.91 1.90 -2.68
C SER A 154 8.35 1.89 -4.10
N ARG A 155 7.15 1.30 -4.30
CA ARG A 155 6.44 1.29 -5.60
C ARG A 155 5.20 2.18 -5.62
N THR A 156 4.93 2.88 -4.55
CA THR A 156 3.83 3.83 -4.44
C THR A 156 4.33 5.26 -4.70
N PRO A 157 3.45 6.24 -4.93
CA PRO A 157 3.84 7.65 -4.97
C PRO A 157 4.56 8.14 -3.71
N LEU A 158 4.45 7.41 -2.58
CA LEU A 158 5.19 7.72 -1.35
C LEU A 158 6.69 7.39 -1.43
N ALA A 159 7.15 6.66 -2.45
CA ALA A 159 8.58 6.35 -2.63
C ALA A 159 9.47 7.59 -2.74
N GLY A 160 8.91 8.72 -3.18
CA GLY A 160 9.62 10.01 -3.27
C GLY A 160 9.71 10.78 -1.96
N PHE A 161 9.04 10.33 -0.89
CA PHE A 161 9.04 10.98 0.41
C PHE A 161 10.16 10.41 1.30
N ASN A 162 10.71 11.24 2.17
CA ASN A 162 11.65 10.75 3.17
C ASN A 162 10.90 9.97 4.27
N ASN A 163 11.58 9.01 4.90
CA ASN A 163 10.97 8.17 5.93
C ASN A 163 10.48 8.99 7.14
N SER A 164 11.13 10.10 7.50
CA SER A 164 10.73 10.88 8.67
C SER A 164 9.39 11.62 8.48
N GLU A 165 9.09 12.11 7.28
CA GLU A 165 7.78 12.70 6.95
C GLU A 165 6.67 11.64 6.89
N ILE A 166 6.99 10.46 6.33
CA ILE A 166 6.07 9.32 6.29
C ILE A 166 5.70 8.89 7.73
N GLN A 167 6.69 8.74 8.61
CA GLN A 167 6.46 8.36 10.01
C GLN A 167 5.67 9.42 10.78
N LYS A 168 5.96 10.72 10.56
CA LYS A 168 5.15 11.80 11.14
C LYS A 168 3.68 11.70 10.71
N MET A 169 3.41 11.37 9.44
CA MET A 169 2.04 11.20 8.94
C MET A 169 1.34 10.04 9.65
N PHE A 170 2.00 8.88 9.78
CA PHE A 170 1.39 7.70 10.41
C PHE A 170 1.20 7.84 11.92
N ASN A 171 2.11 8.51 12.62
CA ASN A 171 1.91 8.83 14.04
C ASN A 171 0.62 9.65 14.27
N ARG A 172 0.21 10.50 13.31
CA ARG A 172 -1.07 11.21 13.39
C ARG A 172 -2.28 10.29 13.20
N PHE A 173 -2.15 9.20 12.46
CA PHE A 173 -3.20 8.19 12.35
C PHE A 173 -3.33 7.39 13.66
N ASP A 174 -2.22 7.07 14.32
CA ASP A 174 -2.26 6.42 15.64
C ASP A 174 -2.91 7.31 16.70
N GLU A 175 -2.56 8.61 16.73
CA GLU A 175 -3.23 9.60 17.60
C GLU A 175 -4.74 9.71 17.31
N ALA A 176 -5.16 9.53 16.06
CA ALA A 176 -6.58 9.52 15.68
C ALA A 176 -7.28 8.24 16.16
N LYS A 177 -6.58 7.10 16.13
CA LYS A 177 -7.07 5.81 16.65
C LYS A 177 -7.34 5.87 18.15
N GLU A 178 -6.44 6.48 18.92
CA GLU A 178 -6.63 6.72 20.37
C GLU A 178 -7.87 7.58 20.68
N LYS A 179 -8.29 8.42 19.73
CA LYS A 179 -9.51 9.25 19.84
C LYS A 179 -10.79 8.53 19.39
N GLY A 180 -10.72 7.21 19.17
CA GLY A 180 -11.85 6.38 18.80
C GLY A 180 -12.15 6.30 17.31
N ILE A 181 -11.24 6.74 16.44
CA ILE A 181 -11.37 6.55 14.99
C ILE A 181 -10.77 5.19 14.63
N ASP A 182 -11.61 4.25 14.21
CA ASP A 182 -11.13 2.93 13.80
C ASP A 182 -10.36 3.00 12.46
N LEU A 183 -9.04 3.01 12.57
CA LEU A 183 -8.10 2.99 11.45
C LEU A 183 -7.33 1.66 11.43
N PRO A 184 -7.16 1.04 10.25
CA PRO A 184 -6.32 -0.13 10.10
C PRO A 184 -4.87 0.19 10.48
N GLU A 185 -4.15 -0.84 10.90
CA GLU A 185 -2.71 -0.74 11.17
C GLU A 185 -1.95 -0.48 9.86
N VAL A 186 -1.09 0.52 9.86
CA VAL A 186 -0.26 0.84 8.70
C VAL A 186 1.15 0.29 8.90
N ILE A 187 1.51 -0.67 8.06
CA ILE A 187 2.86 -1.22 8.02
C ILE A 187 3.60 -0.59 6.84
N THR A 188 4.86 -0.20 7.01
CA THR A 188 5.65 0.44 5.94
C THR A 188 6.85 -0.37 5.53
N GLU A 189 7.32 -1.23 6.43
CA GLU A 189 8.53 -2.02 6.28
C GLU A 189 8.31 -3.44 6.82
N VAL A 190 8.98 -4.41 6.23
CA VAL A 190 9.02 -5.80 6.70
C VAL A 190 10.47 -6.16 6.99
N GLU A 191 10.79 -6.32 8.27
CA GLU A 191 12.12 -6.72 8.75
C GLU A 191 12.48 -8.16 8.35
N GLY A 192 13.78 -8.41 8.24
CA GLY A 192 14.32 -9.75 7.97
C GLY A 192 14.07 -10.77 9.10
N PRO A 193 14.07 -12.08 8.79
CA PRO A 193 14.27 -12.66 7.47
C PRO A 193 13.03 -12.53 6.57
N ALA A 194 13.22 -12.05 5.34
CA ALA A 194 12.12 -11.76 4.43
C ALA A 194 12.46 -11.99 2.95
N LEU A 195 11.44 -12.38 2.17
CA LEU A 195 11.52 -12.58 0.73
C LEU A 195 10.53 -11.66 0.01
N GLN A 196 10.99 -10.91 -0.98
CA GLN A 196 10.12 -10.18 -1.89
C GLN A 196 9.99 -10.94 -3.21
N ILE A 197 8.77 -11.21 -3.65
CA ILE A 197 8.48 -11.99 -4.86
C ILE A 197 7.59 -11.17 -5.80
N ILE A 198 7.98 -11.12 -7.07
CA ILE A 198 7.09 -10.70 -8.16
C ILE A 198 6.46 -11.97 -8.73
N PRO A 199 5.17 -12.21 -8.49
CA PRO A 199 4.52 -13.45 -8.90
C PRO A 199 4.40 -13.50 -10.43
N ILE A 200 4.69 -14.68 -10.99
CA ILE A 200 4.38 -15.04 -12.37
C ILE A 200 3.05 -15.80 -12.40
N ALA A 201 2.83 -16.66 -11.41
CA ALA A 201 1.59 -17.39 -11.21
C ALA A 201 1.31 -17.66 -9.73
N ALA A 202 0.03 -17.78 -9.39
CA ALA A 202 -0.48 -18.14 -8.07
C ALA A 202 -1.51 -19.26 -8.24
N PHE A 203 -1.42 -20.29 -7.40
CA PHE A 203 -2.27 -21.49 -7.46
C PHE A 203 -2.79 -21.82 -6.06
N LEU A 204 -4.00 -22.38 -6.00
CA LEU A 204 -4.60 -22.96 -4.80
C LEU A 204 -4.21 -24.43 -4.66
#